data_AF-A0A2D3VBJ3-F1
#
_entry.id   AF-A0A2D3VBJ3-F1
#
_cell.length_a   1.000
_cell.length_b   1.000
_cell.length_c   1.000
_cell.angle_alpha   90.00
_cell.angle_beta   90.00
_cell.angle_gamma   90.00
#
_symmetry.space_group_name_H-M   'P 1'
#
loop_
_entity.id
_entity.type
_entity.pdbx_description
1 polymer ?
#
loop_
_entity_poly.entity_id
_entity_poly.type
_entity_poly.pdbx_seq_one_letter_code
_entity_poly.pdbx_strand_id
1 'polypeptide(L)'
;MAVHTLSNADGTDGDESAIAGQGSDVEDEKMVENIQGLAQELQDMIFAYLYEAPAFVTITRNYQPPVALQLSRKIREQFAEDYYSTKTFEFKFISEAESDQYESKFLLARWVMHLEVSHREKIKNVQLTRPWSFIRRCLDIPNELNDAHCEFGMMDIPHAKIVLGYVRDSRWVDRYDSTGYIGAWMSGDLRRHL
;
A
#
# COMPACT_ATOMS: atom_id res chain seq x y z
N MET A 1 22.21 44.99 -13.46
CA MET A 1 22.56 44.94 -14.89
C MET A 1 23.61 43.87 -15.09
N ALA A 2 23.24 42.74 -15.69
CA ALA A 2 24.08 41.87 -16.52
C ALA A 2 23.24 40.60 -16.79
N VAL A 3 22.58 40.60 -17.93
CA VAL A 3 21.83 39.49 -18.50
C VAL A 3 22.83 38.66 -19.30
N HIS A 4 22.96 37.37 -19.01
CA HIS A 4 23.67 36.44 -19.87
C HIS A 4 22.74 35.29 -20.28
N THR A 5 22.16 35.47 -21.45
CA THR A 5 21.53 34.47 -22.30
C THR A 5 22.62 33.64 -22.97
N LEU A 6 22.59 32.31 -22.82
CA LEU A 6 23.30 31.40 -23.72
C LEU A 6 22.27 30.49 -24.40
N SER A 7 22.16 30.77 -25.70
CA SER A 7 21.48 30.02 -26.74
C SER A 7 22.35 28.84 -27.15
N ASN A 8 21.78 27.63 -27.17
CA ASN A 8 22.30 26.50 -27.93
C ASN A 8 21.13 25.88 -28.71
N ALA A 9 21.02 26.30 -29.98
CA ALA A 9 21.10 25.46 -31.19
C ALA A 9 21.54 24.00 -30.93
N ASP A 10 21.18 22.97 -31.70
CA ASP A 10 20.60 22.80 -33.03
C ASP A 10 20.71 21.29 -33.31
N GLY A 11 19.84 20.76 -34.17
CA GLY A 11 20.11 19.56 -34.96
C GLY A 11 20.09 18.20 -34.25
N THR A 12 18.97 17.50 -34.36
CA THR A 12 19.01 16.07 -34.70
C THR A 12 17.66 15.67 -35.32
N ASP A 13 17.54 15.91 -36.63
CA ASP A 13 16.60 15.22 -37.51
C ASP A 13 17.09 13.76 -37.61
N GLY A 14 16.68 12.95 -36.65
CA GLY A 14 16.92 11.51 -36.64
C GLY A 14 15.70 10.81 -37.21
N ASP A 15 15.86 10.24 -38.41
CA ASP A 15 14.96 9.29 -39.06
C ASP A 15 14.25 8.37 -38.05
N GLU A 16 12.99 8.70 -37.77
CA GLU A 16 12.09 7.89 -36.97
C GLU A 16 11.65 6.71 -37.83
N SER A 17 12.50 5.68 -37.85
CA SER A 17 12.21 4.36 -38.38
C SER A 17 10.88 3.87 -37.81
N ALA A 18 9.85 3.85 -38.68
CA ALA A 18 8.56 3.23 -38.42
C ALA A 18 8.76 1.70 -38.24
N ILE A 19 9.14 1.29 -37.03
CA ILE A 19 9.12 -0.11 -36.62
C ILE A 19 7.65 -0.50 -36.47
N ALA A 20 7.12 -1.17 -37.50
CA ALA A 20 5.78 -1.72 -37.51
C ALA A 20 5.61 -2.74 -36.37
N GLY A 21 5.03 -2.29 -35.25
CA GLY A 21 4.59 -3.12 -34.13
C GLY A 21 3.31 -3.89 -34.47
N GLN A 22 3.37 -4.81 -35.44
CA GLN A 22 2.23 -5.63 -35.86
C GLN A 22 2.20 -7.03 -35.21
N GLY A 23 2.99 -7.27 -34.16
CA GLY A 23 3.17 -8.61 -33.58
C GLY A 23 2.45 -8.91 -32.26
N SER A 24 2.02 -7.91 -31.47
CA SER A 24 1.48 -8.18 -30.12
C SER A 24 0.03 -8.65 -30.14
N ASP A 25 -0.81 -8.02 -30.97
CA ASP A 25 -2.26 -8.12 -30.81
C ASP A 25 -2.80 -9.50 -31.20
N VAL A 26 -2.13 -10.21 -32.12
CA VAL A 26 -2.52 -11.55 -32.59
C VAL A 26 -2.23 -12.63 -31.52
N GLU A 27 -1.18 -12.46 -30.72
CA GLU A 27 -0.85 -13.43 -29.66
C GLU A 27 -1.82 -13.32 -28.48
N ASP A 28 -2.25 -12.10 -28.15
CA ASP A 28 -3.23 -11.83 -27.09
C ASP A 28 -4.60 -12.44 -27.41
N GLU A 29 -5.09 -12.31 -28.65
CA GLU A 29 -6.35 -12.92 -29.09
C GLU A 29 -6.33 -14.44 -28.95
N LYS A 30 -5.24 -15.09 -29.38
CA LYS A 30 -5.07 -16.54 -29.27
C LYS A 30 -5.02 -17.02 -27.81
N MET A 31 -4.44 -16.22 -26.91
CA MET A 31 -4.41 -16.55 -25.49
C MET A 31 -5.81 -16.47 -24.86
N VAL A 32 -6.61 -15.46 -25.23
CA VAL A 32 -8.00 -15.34 -24.79
C VAL A 32 -8.85 -16.51 -25.26
N GLU A 33 -8.72 -16.94 -26.52
CA GLU A 33 -9.42 -18.10 -27.05
C GLU A 33 -9.07 -19.39 -26.29
N ASN A 34 -7.77 -19.60 -26.01
CA ASN A 34 -7.32 -20.76 -25.22
C ASN A 34 -7.88 -20.76 -23.79
N ILE A 35 -7.96 -19.59 -23.16
CA ILE A 35 -8.54 -19.47 -21.82
C ILE A 35 -10.05 -19.76 -21.86
N GLN A 36 -10.77 -19.26 -22.85
CA GLN A 36 -12.20 -19.52 -23.03
C GLN A 36 -12.51 -20.98 -23.37
N GLY A 37 -11.56 -21.69 -24.01
CA GLY A 37 -11.67 -23.12 -24.30
C GLY A 37 -11.44 -24.04 -23.10
N LEU A 38 -10.98 -23.52 -21.96
CA LEU A 38 -10.83 -24.32 -20.73
C LEU A 38 -12.20 -24.77 -20.20
N ALA A 39 -12.24 -25.97 -19.63
CA ALA A 39 -13.39 -26.41 -18.85
C ALA A 39 -13.66 -25.43 -17.70
N GLN A 40 -14.93 -25.14 -17.43
CA GLN A 40 -15.36 -24.17 -16.40
C GLN A 40 -14.68 -24.42 -15.05
N GLU A 41 -14.56 -25.68 -14.63
CA GLU A 41 -13.92 -26.05 -13.36
C GLU A 41 -12.45 -25.60 -13.29
N LEU A 42 -11.71 -25.69 -14.40
CA LEU A 42 -10.32 -25.25 -14.44
C LEU A 42 -10.21 -23.72 -14.38
N GLN A 43 -11.13 -23.01 -15.04
CA GLN A 43 -11.21 -21.56 -14.94
C GLN A 43 -11.49 -21.15 -13.49
N ASP A 44 -12.48 -21.78 -12.85
CA ASP A 44 -12.86 -21.50 -11.47
C ASP A 44 -11.71 -21.79 -10.49
N MET A 45 -10.94 -22.87 -10.69
CA MET A 45 -9.74 -23.14 -9.89
C MET A 45 -8.64 -22.10 -10.10
N ILE A 46 -8.33 -21.73 -11.34
CA ILE A 46 -7.33 -20.69 -11.65
C ILE A 46 -7.72 -19.38 -10.97
N PHE A 47 -8.99 -19.03 -11.07
CA PHE A 47 -9.56 -17.87 -10.42
C PHE A 47 -9.47 -17.96 -8.90
N ALA A 48 -9.87 -19.08 -8.28
CA ALA A 48 -9.75 -19.27 -6.84
C ALA A 48 -8.32 -19.04 -6.33
N TYR A 49 -7.32 -19.59 -7.02
CA TYR A 49 -5.91 -19.37 -6.69
C TYR A 49 -5.44 -17.93 -6.89
N LEU A 50 -5.91 -17.25 -7.94
CA LEU A 50 -5.60 -15.84 -8.17
C LEU A 50 -6.26 -14.90 -7.15
N TYR A 51 -7.36 -15.33 -6.54
CA TYR A 51 -8.14 -14.54 -5.59
C TYR A 51 -7.72 -14.73 -4.13
N GLU A 52 -6.93 -15.76 -3.83
CA GLU A 52 -6.47 -16.00 -2.47
C GLU A 52 -5.31 -15.06 -2.10
N ALA A 53 -5.65 -13.83 -1.72
CA ALA A 53 -4.69 -12.90 -1.15
C ALA A 53 -4.43 -13.19 0.34
N PRO A 54 -3.18 -13.07 0.82
CA PRO A 54 -2.87 -13.26 2.24
C PRO A 54 -3.66 -12.25 3.10
N ALA A 55 -4.02 -12.65 4.32
CA ALA A 55 -4.75 -11.78 5.25
C ALA A 55 -4.01 -10.46 5.55
N PHE A 56 -2.67 -10.50 5.53
CA PHE A 56 -1.78 -9.36 5.67
C PHE A 56 -1.09 -9.07 4.34
N VAL A 57 -1.25 -7.85 3.85
CA VAL A 57 -0.66 -7.38 2.60
C VAL A 57 0.39 -6.32 2.93
N THR A 58 1.66 -6.65 2.76
CA THR A 58 2.73 -5.67 2.96
C THR A 58 2.83 -4.72 1.77
N ILE A 59 2.57 -3.44 1.99
CA ILE A 59 2.71 -2.39 0.99
C ILE A 59 4.17 -1.93 0.97
N THR A 60 4.88 -2.28 -0.09
CA THR A 60 6.26 -1.85 -0.38
C THR A 60 6.28 -0.88 -1.57
N ARG A 61 7.44 -0.30 -1.88
CA ARG A 61 7.61 0.52 -3.10
C ARG A 61 7.24 -0.22 -4.39
N ASN A 62 7.41 -1.55 -4.38
CA ASN A 62 7.17 -2.44 -5.52
C ASN A 62 5.86 -3.21 -5.36
N TYR A 63 4.98 -2.79 -4.45
CA TYR A 63 3.67 -3.41 -4.29
C TYR A 63 2.89 -3.36 -5.60
N GLN A 64 2.41 -4.52 -6.02
CA GLN A 64 1.50 -4.67 -7.15
C GLN A 64 0.15 -5.18 -6.62
N PRO A 65 -0.97 -4.57 -7.02
CA PRO A 65 -2.29 -5.11 -6.69
C PRO A 65 -2.46 -6.54 -7.25
N PRO A 66 -3.26 -7.41 -6.60
CA PRO A 66 -3.60 -8.71 -7.15
C PRO A 66 -4.12 -8.60 -8.59
N VAL A 67 -3.79 -9.59 -9.42
CA VAL A 67 -4.14 -9.64 -10.85
C VAL A 67 -5.64 -9.42 -11.07
N ALA A 68 -6.48 -9.94 -10.16
CA ALA A 68 -7.92 -9.72 -10.12
C ALA A 68 -8.35 -8.25 -10.26
N LEU A 69 -7.64 -7.33 -9.61
CA LEU A 69 -7.91 -5.89 -9.66
C LEU A 69 -7.44 -5.27 -10.98
N GLN A 70 -6.60 -5.96 -11.75
CA GLN A 70 -6.03 -5.48 -13.00
C GLN A 70 -6.83 -5.88 -14.24
N LEU A 71 -7.69 -6.91 -14.16
CA LEU A 71 -8.40 -7.50 -15.31
C LEU A 71 -9.40 -6.56 -16.01
N SER A 72 -10.65 -6.50 -15.51
CA SER A 72 -11.72 -5.68 -16.11
C SER A 72 -12.32 -4.77 -15.04
N ARG A 73 -12.92 -3.65 -15.45
CA ARG A 73 -13.57 -2.72 -14.51
C ARG A 73 -14.64 -3.40 -13.65
N LYS A 74 -15.47 -4.26 -14.27
CA LYS A 74 -16.52 -5.00 -13.57
C LYS A 74 -15.96 -5.96 -12.51
N ILE A 75 -14.93 -6.72 -12.87
CA ILE A 75 -14.24 -7.63 -11.95
C ILE A 75 -13.55 -6.81 -10.85
N ARG A 76 -12.85 -5.74 -11.21
CA ARG A 76 -12.18 -4.84 -10.26
C ARG A 76 -13.14 -4.32 -9.20
N GLU A 77 -14.31 -3.81 -9.57
CA GLU A 77 -15.30 -3.28 -8.61
C GLU A 77 -15.76 -4.38 -7.64
N GLN A 78 -16.02 -5.60 -8.13
CA GLN A 78 -16.45 -6.73 -7.30
C GLN A 78 -15.34 -7.20 -6.34
N PHE A 79 -14.11 -7.34 -6.83
CA PHE A 79 -12.98 -7.81 -6.03
C PHE A 79 -12.42 -6.74 -5.10
N ALA A 80 -12.48 -5.47 -5.49
CA ALA A 80 -11.99 -4.37 -4.67
C ALA A 80 -12.78 -4.26 -3.37
N GLU A 81 -14.09 -4.45 -3.41
CA GLU A 81 -14.91 -4.41 -2.19
C GLU A 81 -14.45 -5.44 -1.17
N ASP A 82 -14.32 -6.71 -1.57
CA ASP A 82 -13.88 -7.77 -0.66
C ASP A 82 -12.41 -7.59 -0.24
N TYR A 83 -11.53 -7.28 -1.19
CA TYR A 83 -10.10 -7.11 -0.93
C TYR A 83 -9.79 -5.96 0.02
N TYR A 84 -10.29 -4.75 -0.24
CA TYR A 84 -9.95 -3.60 0.62
C TYR A 84 -10.66 -3.65 1.97
N SER A 85 -11.80 -4.34 2.07
CA SER A 85 -12.57 -4.41 3.32
C SER A 85 -12.16 -5.51 4.29
N THR A 86 -11.57 -6.60 3.79
CA THR A 86 -11.20 -7.76 4.63
C THR A 86 -9.73 -7.80 5.01
N LYS A 87 -8.84 -7.26 4.17
CA LYS A 87 -7.39 -7.38 4.36
C LYS A 87 -6.83 -6.32 5.31
N THR A 88 -5.69 -6.64 5.92
CA THR A 88 -4.88 -5.71 6.69
C THR A 88 -3.68 -5.27 5.86
N PHE A 89 -3.61 -3.97 5.57
CA PHE A 89 -2.51 -3.39 4.80
C PHE A 89 -1.39 -2.94 5.72
N GLU A 90 -0.24 -3.60 5.63
CA GLU A 90 0.90 -3.40 6.51
C GLU A 90 1.97 -2.54 5.85
N PHE A 91 2.42 -1.50 6.54
CA PHE A 91 3.56 -0.66 6.16
C PHE A 91 4.69 -0.88 7.15
N LYS A 92 5.78 -1.50 6.69
CA LYS A 92 6.95 -1.78 7.51
C LYS A 92 7.94 -0.63 7.46
N PHE A 93 8.43 -0.22 8.62
CA PHE A 93 9.55 0.70 8.76
C PHE A 93 10.84 -0.14 8.72
N ILE A 94 11.64 0.03 7.69
CA ILE A 94 12.80 -0.85 7.43
C ILE A 94 13.97 -0.50 8.34
N SER A 95 14.16 0.78 8.69
CA SER A 95 15.18 1.20 9.66
C SER A 95 14.72 2.28 10.63
N GLU A 96 15.55 2.53 11.63
CA GLU A 96 15.37 3.58 12.63
C GLU A 96 15.67 4.98 12.12
N ALA A 97 16.37 5.09 10.99
CA ALA A 97 16.75 6.38 10.45
C ALA A 97 15.49 7.23 10.21
N GLU A 98 15.54 8.51 10.59
CA GLU A 98 14.41 9.42 10.40
C GLU A 98 13.99 9.49 8.93
N SER A 99 14.95 9.40 8.00
CA SER A 99 14.72 9.31 6.56
C SER A 99 13.71 8.23 6.17
N ASP A 100 13.78 7.07 6.83
CA ASP A 100 12.98 5.90 6.49
C ASP A 100 11.56 6.03 7.06
N GLN A 101 11.40 6.79 8.16
CA GLN A 101 10.08 7.12 8.69
C GLN A 101 9.30 8.04 7.74
N TYR A 102 9.97 9.03 7.15
CA TYR A 102 9.36 9.87 6.12
C TYR A 102 8.98 9.06 4.89
N GLU A 103 9.81 8.10 4.52
CA GLU A 103 9.54 7.23 3.38
C GLU A 103 8.30 6.36 3.60
N SER A 104 8.14 5.68 4.73
CA SER A 104 6.96 4.85 4.98
C SER A 104 5.68 5.68 5.04
N LYS A 105 5.72 6.88 5.62
CA LYS A 105 4.58 7.83 5.61
C LYS A 105 4.26 8.28 4.18
N PHE A 106 5.28 8.64 3.40
CA PHE A 106 5.12 9.03 2.01
C PHE A 106 4.58 7.89 1.16
N LEU A 107 5.01 6.64 1.41
CA LEU A 107 4.53 5.46 0.71
C LEU A 107 3.05 5.20 1.01
N LEU A 108 2.62 5.30 2.27
CA LEU A 108 1.21 5.21 2.65
C LEU A 108 0.39 6.30 1.95
N ALA A 109 0.82 7.55 2.05
CA ALA A 109 0.16 8.69 1.42
C ALA A 109 0.02 8.47 -0.09
N ARG A 110 1.11 8.11 -0.75
CA ARG A 110 1.15 7.83 -2.19
C ARG A 110 0.21 6.69 -2.53
N TRP A 111 0.27 5.57 -1.81
CA TRP A 111 -0.58 4.41 -2.06
C TRP A 111 -2.06 4.78 -1.95
N VAL A 112 -2.50 5.42 -0.86
CA VAL A 112 -3.89 5.85 -0.68
C VAL A 112 -4.31 6.83 -1.79
N MET A 113 -3.45 7.78 -2.17
CA MET A 113 -3.78 8.75 -3.23
C MET A 113 -3.97 8.12 -4.62
N HIS A 114 -3.33 6.97 -4.90
CA HIS A 114 -3.48 6.27 -6.18
C HIS A 114 -4.72 5.36 -6.22
N LEU A 115 -5.43 5.20 -5.10
CA LEU A 115 -6.67 4.43 -5.07
C LEU A 115 -7.87 5.29 -5.47
N GLU A 116 -8.80 4.67 -6.21
CA GLU A 116 -10.11 5.23 -6.47
C GLU A 116 -10.83 5.53 -5.14
N VAL A 117 -11.66 6.59 -5.12
CA VAL A 117 -12.37 7.05 -3.92
C VAL A 117 -13.16 5.92 -3.28
N SER A 118 -13.90 5.17 -4.11
CA SER A 118 -14.70 4.00 -3.70
C SER A 118 -13.86 2.93 -3.00
N HIS A 119 -12.62 2.71 -3.43
CA HIS A 119 -11.72 1.72 -2.82
C HIS A 119 -11.18 2.21 -1.48
N ARG A 120 -10.85 3.50 -1.38
CA ARG A 120 -10.35 4.09 -0.12
C ARG A 120 -11.35 3.94 1.02
N GLU A 121 -12.62 4.20 0.75
CA GLU A 121 -13.70 4.08 1.74
C GLU A 121 -13.90 2.64 2.26
N LYS A 122 -13.42 1.65 1.50
CA LYS A 122 -13.51 0.23 1.90
C LYS A 122 -12.35 -0.19 2.78
N ILE A 123 -11.25 0.57 2.82
CA ILE A 123 -10.08 0.23 3.65
C ILE A 123 -10.45 0.38 5.12
N LYS A 124 -10.54 -0.75 5.82
CA LYS A 124 -10.85 -0.78 7.25
C LYS A 124 -9.62 -0.90 8.13
N ASN A 125 -8.60 -1.61 7.67
CA ASN A 125 -7.45 -2.01 8.48
C ASN A 125 -6.13 -1.57 7.84
N VAL A 126 -5.45 -0.63 8.48
CA VAL A 126 -4.08 -0.24 8.14
C VAL A 126 -3.19 -0.47 9.35
N GLN A 127 -2.09 -1.16 9.15
CA GLN A 127 -1.11 -1.45 10.17
C GLN A 127 0.22 -0.78 9.84
N LEU A 128 0.76 -0.08 10.83
CA LEU A 128 2.11 0.49 10.78
C LEU A 128 3.01 -0.35 11.67
N THR A 129 3.98 -1.05 11.09
CA THR A 129 4.84 -1.99 11.80
C THR A 129 6.25 -1.43 11.96
N ARG A 130 6.62 -1.08 13.20
CA ARG A 130 7.96 -0.57 13.53
C ARG A 130 8.92 -1.67 14.01
N PRO A 131 10.23 -1.51 13.77
CA PRO A 131 11.23 -2.41 14.34
C PRO A 131 11.23 -2.28 15.87
N TRP A 132 11.42 -3.41 16.57
CA TRP A 132 11.45 -3.46 18.04
C TRP A 132 12.45 -2.49 18.68
N SER A 133 13.58 -2.25 18.00
CA SER A 133 14.63 -1.37 18.49
C SER A 133 14.16 0.09 18.66
N PHE A 134 13.20 0.54 17.86
CA PHE A 134 12.55 1.84 18.04
C PHE A 134 11.82 1.92 19.39
N ILE A 135 11.05 0.88 19.74
CA ILE A 135 10.30 0.83 21.00
C ILE A 135 11.26 0.76 22.18
N ARG A 136 12.32 -0.04 22.05
CA ARG A 136 13.34 -0.14 23.10
C ARG A 136 13.93 1.24 23.40
N ARG A 137 14.24 2.03 22.35
CA ARG A 137 14.70 3.41 22.54
C ARG A 137 13.67 4.26 23.26
N CYS A 138 12.37 4.10 22.99
CA CYS A 138 11.29 4.81 23.71
C CYS A 138 11.10 4.35 25.17
N LEU A 139 11.30 3.06 25.46
CA LEU A 139 11.17 2.50 26.81
C LEU A 139 12.37 2.80 27.70
N ASP A 140 13.55 3.01 27.10
CA ASP A 140 14.78 3.37 27.79
C ASP A 140 14.90 4.90 28.01
N ILE A 141 13.91 5.72 27.61
CA ILE A 141 13.90 7.17 27.88
C ILE A 141 13.54 7.41 29.36
N PRO A 142 14.37 8.14 30.13
CA PRO A 142 14.02 8.55 31.49
C PRO A 142 12.71 9.36 31.49
N ASN A 143 11.82 9.10 32.46
CA ASN A 143 10.48 9.69 32.57
C ASN A 143 10.40 11.22 32.44
N GLU A 144 11.51 11.95 32.62
CA GLU A 144 11.60 13.41 32.56
C GLU A 144 11.54 13.99 31.13
N LEU A 145 11.62 13.16 30.09
CA LEU A 145 11.53 13.58 28.67
C LEU A 145 10.20 13.18 27.97
N ASN A 146 9.22 12.67 28.73
CA ASN A 146 7.92 12.24 28.20
C ASN A 146 7.06 13.35 27.60
N ASP A 147 7.41 14.63 27.81
CA ASP A 147 6.72 15.78 27.22
C ASP A 147 7.18 16.10 25.79
N ALA A 148 8.17 15.38 25.26
CA ALA A 148 8.43 15.38 23.81
C ALA A 148 7.28 14.65 23.11
N HIS A 149 6.18 15.38 22.91
CA HIS A 149 5.09 15.04 22.01
C HIS A 149 5.69 14.39 20.76
N CYS A 150 5.56 13.07 20.64
CA CYS A 150 5.59 12.43 19.34
C CYS A 150 4.35 12.92 18.62
N GLU A 151 4.43 14.11 18.00
CA GLU A 151 3.47 14.56 17.00
C GLU A 151 3.61 13.61 15.80
N PHE A 152 2.98 12.46 15.93
CA PHE A 152 2.54 11.72 14.77
C PHE A 152 1.56 12.65 14.07
N GLY A 153 2.03 13.39 13.07
CA GLY A 153 1.16 14.06 12.11
C GLY A 153 0.12 13.05 11.68
N MET A 154 -1.09 13.21 12.22
CA MET A 154 -2.18 12.28 11.99
C MET A 154 -2.54 12.40 10.53
N MET A 155 -2.33 11.32 9.78
CA MET A 155 -2.86 11.24 8.44
C MET A 155 -4.30 10.76 8.59
N ASP A 156 -5.25 11.68 8.43
CA ASP A 156 -6.67 11.34 8.46
C ASP A 156 -6.98 10.49 7.23
N ILE A 157 -7.08 9.17 7.45
CA ILE A 157 -7.70 8.25 6.50
C ILE A 157 -9.12 8.04 7.00
N PRO A 158 -10.13 8.65 6.35
CA PRO A 158 -11.51 8.53 6.80
C PRO A 158 -11.90 7.06 6.89
N HIS A 159 -12.47 6.66 8.03
CA HIS A 159 -13.02 5.32 8.27
C HIS A 159 -12.01 4.16 8.38
N ALA A 160 -10.71 4.41 8.29
CA ALA A 160 -9.69 3.38 8.52
C ALA A 160 -9.25 3.36 9.98
N LYS A 161 -9.21 2.16 10.57
CA LYS A 161 -8.58 1.94 11.87
C LYS A 161 -7.08 1.79 11.65
N ILE A 162 -6.30 2.75 12.16
CA ILE A 162 -4.84 2.67 12.18
C ILE A 162 -4.42 1.93 13.45
N VAL A 163 -3.82 0.75 13.29
CA VAL A 163 -3.24 -0.01 14.40
C VAL A 163 -1.72 0.10 14.33
N LEU A 164 -1.11 0.56 15.43
CA LEU A 164 0.34 0.50 15.60
C LEU A 164 0.70 -0.90 16.10
N GLY A 165 1.42 -1.66 15.28
CA GLY A 165 1.88 -3.02 15.60
C GLY A 165 3.40 -3.10 15.71
N TYR A 166 3.89 -4.13 16.41
CA TYR A 166 5.32 -4.32 16.66
C TYR A 166 5.74 -5.76 16.42
N VAL A 167 6.92 -5.96 15.81
CA VAL A 167 7.47 -7.29 15.53
C VAL A 167 8.72 -7.51 16.36
N ARG A 168 8.77 -8.62 17.10
CA ARG A 168 9.92 -9.06 17.89
C ARG A 168 10.48 -10.37 17.32
N ASP A 169 11.76 -10.39 16.97
CA ASP A 169 12.52 -11.61 16.65
C ASP A 169 11.83 -12.60 15.67
N SER A 170 11.29 -12.09 14.56
CA SER A 170 10.62 -12.87 13.50
C SER A 170 9.45 -13.76 13.97
N ARG A 171 8.89 -13.53 15.17
CA ARG A 171 7.68 -14.17 15.66
C ARG A 171 6.66 -13.10 16.03
N TRP A 172 5.45 -13.20 15.49
CA TRP A 172 4.32 -12.42 15.98
C TRP A 172 4.05 -12.81 17.42
N VAL A 173 4.10 -11.84 18.33
CA VAL A 173 3.66 -12.04 19.71
C VAL A 173 2.17 -11.72 19.73
N ASP A 174 1.35 -12.71 19.40
CA ASP A 174 -0.08 -12.66 19.73
C ASP A 174 -0.22 -12.85 21.24
N ARG A 175 -0.13 -11.75 22.00
CA ARG A 175 -0.67 -11.71 23.36
C ARG A 175 -2.03 -11.05 23.32
N TYR A 176 -3.06 -11.89 23.28
CA TYR A 176 -4.39 -11.54 23.70
C TYR A 176 -4.63 -12.19 25.07
N ASP A 177 -4.64 -11.38 26.13
CA ASP A 177 -5.24 -11.74 27.41
C ASP A 177 -6.30 -10.70 27.81
N SER A 178 -7.34 -11.20 28.48
CA SER A 178 -8.68 -10.63 28.60
C SER A 178 -8.81 -9.35 29.44
N THR A 179 -7.70 -8.66 29.78
CA THR A 179 -7.72 -7.46 30.64
C THR A 179 -6.64 -6.38 30.37
N GLY A 180 -5.67 -6.54 29.48
CA GLY A 180 -4.45 -5.69 29.51
C GLY A 180 -3.95 -5.16 28.17
N TYR A 181 -4.41 -3.97 27.79
CA TYR A 181 -3.97 -3.19 26.63
C TYR A 181 -2.55 -2.61 26.81
N ILE A 182 -1.68 -2.79 25.80
CA ILE A 182 -0.67 -1.78 25.41
C ILE A 182 -0.71 -1.64 23.88
N GLY A 183 -1.86 -1.21 23.38
CA GLY A 183 -1.96 -0.49 22.12
C GLY A 183 -2.51 0.88 22.47
N ALA A 184 -1.82 1.96 22.11
CA ALA A 184 -2.39 3.29 22.23
C ALA A 184 -3.55 3.40 21.24
N TRP A 185 -4.79 3.24 21.71
CA TRP A 185 -5.98 3.51 20.92
C TRP A 185 -6.30 5.00 21.01
N MET A 186 -6.05 5.74 19.94
CA MET A 186 -6.74 7.02 19.72
C MET A 186 -8.03 6.74 18.97
N SER A 187 -9.10 6.41 19.71
CA SER A 187 -10.46 6.45 19.17
C SER A 187 -10.96 7.89 19.24
N GLY A 188 -10.55 8.71 18.28
CA GLY A 188 -11.09 10.05 18.10
C GLY A 188 -12.40 9.99 17.32
N ASP A 189 -13.52 10.04 18.04
CA ASP A 189 -14.84 10.21 17.45
C ASP A 189 -14.97 11.66 16.93
N LEU A 190 -14.52 11.90 15.70
CA LEU A 190 -14.45 13.22 15.05
C LEU A 190 -15.79 13.59 14.38
N ARG A 191 -16.85 13.62 15.19
CA ARG A 191 -18.10 14.32 14.86
C ARG A 191 -18.40 15.36 15.94
N ARG A 192 -17.67 16.46 15.94
CA ARG A 192 -18.12 17.77 16.49
C ARG A 192 -17.14 18.85 16.04
N HIS A 193 -17.70 19.87 15.39
CA HIS A 193 -17.07 21.10 14.90
C HIS A 193 -16.59 21.08 13.43
N LEU A 194 -17.56 20.88 12.54
CA LEU A 194 -17.89 21.89 11.52
C LEU A 194 -19.37 22.24 11.66
#